data_AF-A0ABD4RFA8-F1
#
_entry.id   AF-A0ABD4RFA8-F1
#
_cell.length_a   1.000
_cell.length_b   1.000
_cell.length_c   1.000
_cell.angle_alpha   90.00
_cell.angle_beta   90.00
_cell.angle_gamma   90.00
#
_symmetry.space_group_name_H-M   'P 1'
#
loop_
_entity.id
_entity.type
_entity.pdbx_description
1 polymer ?
#
loop_
_entity_poly.entity_id
_entity_poly.type
_entity_poly.pdbx_seq_one_letter_code
_entity_poly.pdbx_strand_id
1 'polypeptide(L)'
;MKNKLFKIGGTILIIMVVVLNLHGCIIASPKSDYKMKLTKDYQLWEINRYNVVIIKTSDKEGSDARVPGKVIELNFNDEYIIARSIPTYKARKKEFTNLMEEDKYMESIPEEEYEFWVIEVEKDIVHGPFNEEEFKKTKEELSVPESMELKELKSYKKNFEYVK
;
A
#
# COMPACT_ATOMS: atom_id res chain seq x y z
N MET A 1 -3.96 -46.44 54.04
CA MET A 1 -4.57 -45.95 52.77
C MET A 1 -4.92 -44.48 52.94
N LYS A 2 -4.76 -43.67 51.88
CA LYS A 2 -5.05 -42.22 51.76
C LYS A 2 -3.94 -41.35 52.44
N ASN A 3 -3.20 -40.45 51.80
CA ASN A 3 -3.58 -39.42 50.82
C ASN A 3 -2.42 -39.13 49.83
N LYS A 4 -2.45 -39.70 48.62
CA LYS A 4 -1.75 -39.15 47.46
C LYS A 4 -2.74 -38.25 46.72
N LEU A 5 -2.99 -37.03 47.18
CA LEU A 5 -3.94 -36.14 46.51
C LEU A 5 -3.61 -34.65 46.56
N PHE A 6 -2.45 -34.27 47.11
CA PHE A 6 -2.12 -32.84 47.31
C PHE A 6 -0.87 -32.35 46.57
N LYS A 7 -0.44 -33.03 45.49
CA LYS A 7 0.66 -32.56 44.62
C LYS A 7 0.22 -32.13 43.22
N ILE A 8 -1.08 -32.21 42.89
CA ILE A 8 -1.59 -31.92 41.55
C ILE A 8 -2.16 -30.48 41.46
N GLY A 9 -2.55 -29.88 42.59
CA GLY A 9 -3.17 -28.54 42.62
C GLY A 9 -2.21 -27.38 42.34
N GLY A 10 -0.93 -27.49 42.71
CA GLY A 10 0.05 -26.42 42.51
C GLY A 10 0.54 -26.28 41.07
N THR A 11 0.62 -27.38 40.34
CA THR A 11 1.10 -27.39 38.94
C THR A 11 0.02 -26.96 37.96
N ILE A 12 -1.26 -27.26 38.24
CA ILE A 12 -2.38 -26.85 37.39
C ILE A 12 -2.60 -25.33 37.43
N LEU A 13 -2.33 -24.68 38.58
CA LEU A 13 -2.48 -23.22 38.72
C LEU A 13 -1.42 -22.44 37.92
N ILE A 14 -0.20 -22.96 37.80
CA ILE A 14 0.89 -22.33 37.03
C ILE A 14 0.67 -22.44 35.52
N ILE A 15 0.07 -23.55 35.06
CA ILE A 15 -0.27 -23.72 33.63
C ILE A 15 -1.38 -22.74 33.22
N MET A 16 -2.34 -22.44 34.10
CA MET A 16 -3.46 -21.54 33.79
C MET A 16 -3.05 -20.07 33.62
N VAL A 17 -1.94 -19.63 34.24
CA VAL A 17 -1.38 -18.27 34.08
C VAL A 17 -0.61 -18.11 32.76
N VAL A 18 -0.09 -19.21 32.20
CA VAL A 18 0.63 -19.18 30.91
C VAL A 18 -0.36 -19.11 29.72
N VAL A 19 -1.57 -19.67 29.85
CA VAL A 19 -2.56 -19.63 28.75
C VAL A 19 -3.26 -18.26 28.60
N LEU A 20 -3.19 -17.40 29.61
CA LEU A 20 -3.86 -16.09 29.59
C LEU A 20 -3.08 -14.98 28.88
N ASN A 21 -1.83 -15.24 28.47
CA ASN A 21 -1.03 -14.33 27.62
C ASN A 21 -1.26 -14.52 26.11
N LEU A 22 -2.22 -15.36 25.71
CA LEU A 22 -2.64 -15.51 24.30
C LEU A 22 -3.79 -14.57 23.91
N HIS A 23 -4.25 -13.72 24.81
CA HIS A 23 -5.04 -12.54 24.43
C HIS A 23 -4.09 -11.44 24.00
N GLY A 24 -3.44 -11.65 22.85
CA GLY A 24 -2.93 -10.52 22.11
C GLY A 24 -4.08 -9.54 21.96
N CYS A 25 -4.00 -8.40 22.65
CA CYS A 25 -4.77 -7.24 22.27
C CYS A 25 -4.47 -7.04 20.78
N ILE A 26 -5.39 -7.47 19.92
CA ILE A 26 -5.52 -6.91 18.59
C ILE A 26 -5.95 -5.48 18.88
N ILE A 27 -4.96 -4.63 19.13
CA ILE A 27 -5.10 -3.19 19.00
C ILE A 27 -5.49 -3.06 17.54
N ALA A 28 -6.79 -2.88 17.29
CA ALA A 28 -7.26 -2.37 16.03
C ALA A 28 -6.64 -0.98 15.91
N SER A 29 -5.42 -0.93 15.37
CA SER A 29 -4.73 0.33 15.14
C SER A 29 -5.64 1.15 14.24
N PRO A 30 -6.02 2.38 14.64
CA PRO A 30 -6.71 3.27 13.73
C PRO A 30 -5.90 3.34 12.44
N LYS A 31 -6.57 3.27 11.28
CA LYS A 31 -5.95 3.40 9.95
C LYS A 31 -5.04 4.63 9.99
N SER A 32 -3.74 4.40 10.14
CA SER A 32 -2.72 5.44 10.16
C SER A 32 -2.26 5.59 8.73
N ASP A 33 -2.04 6.83 8.33
CA ASP A 33 -1.32 7.16 7.12
C ASP A 33 -0.01 6.36 7.12
N TYR A 34 0.40 5.85 5.97
CA TYR A 34 1.64 5.10 5.85
C TYR A 34 2.53 5.68 4.77
N LYS A 35 3.83 5.44 4.94
CA LYS A 35 4.81 5.62 3.88
C LYS A 35 5.55 4.33 3.61
N MET A 36 6.09 4.19 2.40
CA MET A 36 6.90 3.05 2.02
C MET A 36 8.04 3.53 1.12
N LYS A 37 9.26 3.13 1.45
CA LYS A 37 10.41 3.34 0.56
C LYS A 37 10.27 2.47 -0.68
N LEU A 38 10.42 3.08 -1.86
CA LEU A 38 10.48 2.38 -3.15
C LEU A 38 11.94 2.11 -3.48
N THR A 39 12.52 2.87 -4.39
CA THR A 39 13.96 2.88 -4.70
C THR A 39 14.55 4.27 -4.48
N LYS A 40 15.87 4.34 -4.25
CA LYS A 40 16.61 5.59 -4.02
C LYS A 40 15.90 6.54 -3.05
N ASP A 41 15.51 7.72 -3.52
CA ASP A 41 14.80 8.78 -2.81
C ASP A 41 13.30 8.79 -3.10
N TYR A 42 12.77 7.80 -3.82
CA TYR A 42 11.33 7.66 -4.07
C TYR A 42 10.61 6.98 -2.91
N GLN A 43 9.44 7.51 -2.57
CA GLN A 43 8.56 6.95 -1.56
C GLN A 43 7.10 6.99 -2.01
N LEU A 44 6.35 5.96 -1.60
CA LEU A 44 4.89 5.95 -1.66
C LEU A 44 4.36 6.52 -0.35
N TRP A 45 3.49 7.52 -0.41
CA TRP A 45 2.88 8.18 0.75
C TRP A 45 1.37 8.11 0.67
N GLU A 46 0.72 7.52 1.67
CA GLU A 46 -0.70 7.75 1.93
C GLU A 46 -0.82 9.09 2.69
N ILE A 47 -1.32 10.12 2.01
CA ILE A 47 -1.68 11.40 2.63
C ILE A 47 -3.09 11.30 3.25
N ASN A 48 -3.94 10.46 2.65
CA ASN A 48 -5.23 10.01 3.17
C ASN A 48 -5.72 8.86 2.29
N ARG A 49 -6.85 8.23 2.66
CA ARG A 49 -7.46 7.10 1.92
C ARG A 49 -7.77 7.33 0.43
N TYR A 50 -7.73 8.57 -0.05
CA TYR A 50 -7.98 8.95 -1.44
C TYR A 50 -6.75 9.49 -2.17
N ASN A 51 -5.65 9.69 -1.45
CA ASN A 51 -4.40 10.23 -1.97
C ASN A 51 -3.27 9.34 -1.47
N VAL A 52 -2.91 8.40 -2.33
CA VAL A 52 -1.78 7.50 -2.13
C VAL A 52 -0.85 7.80 -3.29
N VAL A 53 0.16 8.61 -3.05
CA VAL A 53 0.97 9.24 -4.09
C VAL A 53 2.39 8.71 -4.09
N ILE A 54 3.08 8.84 -5.22
CA ILE A 54 4.53 8.62 -5.29
C ILE A 54 5.21 9.98 -5.33
N ILE A 55 6.14 10.19 -4.41
CA ILE A 55 6.94 11.42 -4.30
C ILE A 55 8.42 11.08 -4.37
N LYS A 56 9.22 12.11 -4.61
CA LYS A 56 10.67 12.06 -4.46
C LYS A 56 11.09 12.88 -3.24
N THR A 57 11.68 12.22 -2.25
CA THR A 57 12.02 12.81 -0.93
C THR A 57 13.22 13.73 -0.95
N SER A 58 14.03 13.71 -2.01
CA SER A 58 15.10 14.71 -2.20
C SER A 58 14.54 16.09 -2.50
N ASP A 59 13.30 16.16 -2.99
CA ASP A 59 12.65 17.42 -3.30
C ASP A 59 12.19 18.08 -1.99
N LYS A 60 12.03 19.42 -1.99
CA LYS A 60 11.56 20.14 -0.81
C LYS A 60 10.23 19.55 -0.32
N GLU A 61 10.05 19.42 0.99
CA GLU A 61 8.76 18.99 1.58
C GLU A 61 7.61 19.81 0.98
N GLY A 62 6.62 19.10 0.41
CA GLY A 62 5.51 19.71 -0.34
C GLY A 62 5.73 19.81 -1.86
N SER A 63 6.72 19.12 -2.42
CA SER A 63 6.90 19.00 -3.88
C SER A 63 5.76 18.25 -4.58
N ASP A 64 5.60 18.51 -5.87
CA ASP A 64 4.59 17.86 -6.71
C ASP A 64 4.77 16.34 -6.73
N ALA A 65 3.66 15.62 -6.57
CA ALA A 65 3.66 14.17 -6.67
C ALA A 65 4.11 13.73 -8.07
N ARG A 66 5.06 12.80 -8.13
CA ARG A 66 5.50 12.18 -9.38
C ARG A 66 4.44 11.24 -9.95
N VAL A 67 3.69 10.59 -9.07
CA VAL A 67 2.43 9.94 -9.44
C VAL A 67 1.34 10.49 -8.51
N PRO A 68 0.47 11.38 -9.01
CA PRO A 68 -0.66 11.89 -8.25
C PRO A 68 -1.80 10.85 -8.18
N GLY A 69 -2.80 11.15 -7.35
CA GLY A 69 -3.99 10.31 -7.22
C GLY A 69 -3.88 9.25 -6.12
N LYS A 70 -4.68 8.20 -6.27
CA LYS A 70 -4.66 7.01 -5.45
C LYS A 70 -3.99 5.89 -6.22
N VAL A 71 -2.70 5.69 -6.00
CA VAL A 71 -1.98 4.49 -6.45
C VAL A 71 -2.63 3.27 -5.81
N ILE A 72 -2.88 2.25 -6.61
CA ILE A 72 -3.51 0.99 -6.19
C ILE A 72 -2.63 -0.22 -6.49
N GLU A 73 -1.79 -0.10 -7.50
CA GLU A 73 -0.80 -1.10 -7.87
C GLU A 73 0.52 -0.41 -8.22
N LEU A 74 1.62 -1.07 -7.88
CA LEU A 74 2.95 -0.64 -8.29
C LEU A 74 3.93 -1.80 -8.33
N ASN A 75 5.03 -1.56 -9.04
CA ASN A 75 6.25 -2.36 -8.96
C ASN A 75 7.44 -1.43 -9.20
N PHE A 76 8.61 -1.77 -8.67
CA PHE A 76 9.80 -0.94 -8.75
C PHE A 76 11.07 -1.78 -8.70
N ASN A 77 12.12 -1.27 -9.34
CA ASN A 77 13.50 -1.71 -9.20
C ASN A 77 14.38 -0.44 -9.12
N ASP A 78 15.69 -0.55 -9.35
CA ASP A 78 16.60 0.62 -9.24
C ASP A 78 16.54 1.57 -10.45
N GLU A 79 15.98 1.12 -11.56
CA GLU A 79 15.91 1.86 -12.83
C GLU A 79 14.52 2.45 -13.09
N TYR A 80 13.47 1.74 -12.69
CA TYR A 80 12.08 2.07 -13.01
C TYR A 80 11.15 1.97 -11.80
N ILE A 81 10.10 2.77 -11.83
CA ILE A 81 8.89 2.59 -11.04
C ILE A 81 7.70 2.56 -12.01
N ILE A 82 6.84 1.56 -11.89
CA ILE A 82 5.57 1.51 -12.62
C ILE A 82 4.41 1.56 -11.64
N ALA A 83 3.32 2.24 -12.01
CA ALA A 83 2.16 2.39 -11.15
C ALA A 83 0.86 2.43 -11.94
N ARG A 84 -0.22 1.95 -11.30
CA ARG A 84 -1.60 2.19 -11.69
C ARG A 84 -2.27 3.01 -10.59
N SER A 85 -2.92 4.10 -10.96
CA SER A 85 -3.58 5.02 -10.03
C SER A 85 -5.00 5.38 -10.49
N ILE A 86 -5.74 5.98 -9.56
CA ILE A 86 -7.03 6.60 -9.80
C ILE A 86 -6.91 8.09 -9.53
N PRO A 87 -7.38 8.99 -10.42
CA PRO A 87 -7.41 10.42 -10.15
C PRO A 87 -8.10 10.75 -8.82
N THR A 88 -7.50 11.65 -8.02
CA THR A 88 -8.03 12.01 -6.68
C THR A 88 -9.49 12.42 -6.70
N TYR A 89 -9.94 13.17 -7.71
CA TYR A 89 -11.32 13.64 -7.80
C TYR A 89 -12.32 12.50 -8.01
N LYS A 90 -11.93 11.44 -8.74
CA LYS A 90 -12.71 10.21 -8.90
C LYS A 90 -12.71 9.43 -7.60
N ALA A 91 -11.54 9.23 -6.99
CA ALA A 91 -11.43 8.58 -5.69
C ALA A 91 -12.32 9.24 -4.61
N ARG A 92 -12.44 10.57 -4.63
CA ARG A 92 -13.30 11.35 -3.71
C ARG A 92 -14.78 11.36 -4.07
N LYS A 93 -15.19 11.10 -5.32
CA LYS A 93 -16.62 11.09 -5.71
C LYS A 93 -17.46 10.13 -4.83
N LYS A 94 -16.82 9.10 -4.28
CA LYS A 94 -17.34 8.21 -3.23
C LYS A 94 -17.89 8.93 -1.99
N GLU A 95 -17.23 10.00 -1.54
CA GLU A 95 -17.61 10.72 -0.32
C GLU A 95 -18.97 11.43 -0.47
N PHE A 96 -19.36 11.77 -1.70
CA PHE A 96 -20.63 12.43 -1.98
C PHE A 96 -21.80 11.45 -2.14
N THR A 97 -21.56 10.15 -2.32
CA THR A 97 -22.63 9.17 -2.56
C THR A 97 -22.97 8.29 -1.35
N ASN A 98 -22.21 8.35 -0.23
CA ASN A 98 -22.49 7.69 1.06
C ASN A 98 -22.89 6.19 1.08
N LEU A 99 -22.86 5.47 -0.05
CA LEU A 99 -23.61 4.20 -0.20
C LEU A 99 -22.75 2.97 -0.50
N MET A 100 -21.41 3.05 -0.49
CA MET A 100 -20.59 1.89 -0.86
C MET A 100 -19.28 1.76 -0.08
N GLU A 101 -18.96 0.52 0.32
CA GLU A 101 -17.64 0.14 0.87
C GLU A 101 -16.52 0.51 -0.10
N GLU A 102 -15.31 0.71 0.41
CA GLU A 102 -14.17 1.16 -0.40
C GLU A 102 -13.83 0.19 -1.51
N ASP A 103 -13.61 -1.08 -1.18
CA ASP A 103 -13.25 -2.08 -2.18
C ASP A 103 -14.34 -2.19 -3.26
N LYS A 104 -15.63 -2.20 -2.89
CA LYS A 104 -16.76 -2.20 -3.83
C LYS A 104 -16.80 -0.97 -4.74
N TYR A 105 -16.40 0.20 -4.24
CA TYR A 105 -16.30 1.40 -5.08
C TYR A 105 -15.15 1.28 -6.07
N MET A 106 -13.99 0.81 -5.63
CA MET A 106 -12.85 0.61 -6.53
C MET A 106 -13.19 -0.38 -7.64
N GLU A 107 -13.90 -1.47 -7.32
CA GLU A 107 -14.42 -2.44 -8.30
C GLU A 107 -15.44 -1.84 -9.28
N SER A 108 -16.10 -0.73 -8.93
CA SER A 108 -17.08 -0.05 -9.79
C SER A 108 -16.47 0.96 -10.74
N ILE A 109 -15.19 1.30 -10.57
CA ILE A 109 -14.51 2.27 -11.42
C ILE A 109 -14.22 1.59 -12.77
N PRO A 110 -14.71 2.14 -13.90
CA PRO A 110 -14.44 1.60 -15.22
C PRO A 110 -12.94 1.53 -15.51
N GLU A 111 -12.47 0.54 -16.27
CA GLU A 111 -11.04 0.33 -16.49
C GLU A 111 -10.39 1.52 -17.21
N GLU A 112 -11.13 2.18 -18.10
CA GLU A 112 -10.73 3.39 -18.80
C GLU A 112 -10.51 4.60 -17.89
N GLU A 113 -10.92 4.52 -16.61
CA GLU A 113 -10.72 5.58 -15.64
C GLU A 113 -9.43 5.46 -14.83
N TYR A 114 -8.69 4.35 -14.97
CA TYR A 114 -7.36 4.19 -14.40
C TYR A 114 -6.30 4.94 -15.19
N GLU A 115 -5.30 5.43 -14.48
CA GLU A 115 -4.11 6.08 -15.06
C GLU A 115 -2.88 5.22 -14.79
N PHE A 116 -2.07 5.06 -15.82
CA PHE A 116 -0.85 4.27 -15.76
C PHE A 116 0.38 5.17 -15.89
N TRP A 117 1.46 4.77 -15.21
CA TRP A 117 2.65 5.60 -15.06
C TRP A 117 3.92 4.76 -15.15
N VAL A 118 4.95 5.33 -15.76
CA VAL A 118 6.33 4.81 -15.74
C VAL A 118 7.27 5.94 -15.33
N ILE A 119 8.15 5.70 -14.37
CA ILE A 119 9.19 6.66 -13.95
C ILE A 119 10.55 6.06 -14.28
N GLU A 120 11.38 6.80 -15.01
CA GLU A 120 12.82 6.53 -15.17
C GLU A 120 13.56 7.13 -13.97
N VAL A 121 13.97 6.28 -13.03
CA VAL A 121 14.44 6.69 -11.71
C VAL A 121 15.73 7.51 -11.78
N GLU A 122 16.70 7.09 -12.61
CA GLU A 122 17.98 7.82 -12.76
C GLU A 122 17.80 9.21 -13.37
N LYS A 123 16.94 9.33 -14.39
CA LYS A 123 16.74 10.57 -15.15
C LYS A 123 15.70 11.48 -14.52
N ASP A 124 14.96 10.96 -13.54
CA ASP A 124 13.86 11.66 -12.89
C ASP A 124 12.71 12.04 -13.84
N ILE A 125 12.50 11.24 -14.90
CA ILE A 125 11.49 11.48 -15.93
C ILE A 125 10.24 10.67 -15.59
N VAL A 126 9.10 11.34 -15.58
CA VAL A 126 7.78 10.73 -15.39
C VAL A 126 7.06 10.67 -16.73
N HIS A 127 6.62 9.46 -17.09
CA HIS A 127 5.81 9.18 -18.26
C HIS A 127 4.40 8.82 -17.81
N GLY A 128 3.42 9.61 -18.24
CA GLY A 128 2.01 9.44 -17.92
C GLY A 128 1.30 10.78 -17.68
N PRO A 129 -0.01 10.75 -17.34
CA PRO A 129 -0.84 9.56 -17.21
C PRO A 129 -1.11 8.90 -18.57
N PHE A 130 -1.14 7.58 -18.61
CA PHE A 130 -1.47 6.77 -19.78
C PHE A 130 -2.74 5.96 -19.58
N ASN A 131 -3.34 5.54 -20.69
CA ASN A 131 -4.21 4.36 -20.70
C ASN A 131 -3.37 3.05 -20.76
N GLU A 132 -4.04 1.89 -20.72
CA GLU A 132 -3.35 0.60 -20.70
C GLU A 132 -2.52 0.31 -21.97
N GLU A 133 -3.00 0.70 -23.15
CA GLU A 133 -2.29 0.49 -24.42
C GLU A 133 -1.03 1.37 -24.50
N GLU A 134 -1.16 2.65 -24.15
CA GLU A 134 -0.04 3.59 -24.08
C GLU A 134 1.01 3.16 -23.05
N PHE A 135 0.57 2.61 -21.91
CA PHE A 135 1.45 2.07 -20.88
C PHE A 135 2.26 0.88 -21.38
N LYS A 136 1.61 -0.09 -22.05
CA LYS A 136 2.30 -1.25 -22.66
C LYS A 136 3.32 -0.80 -23.69
N LYS A 137 2.92 0.09 -24.60
CA LYS A 137 3.81 0.65 -25.63
C LYS A 137 5.01 1.38 -25.01
N THR A 138 4.78 2.20 -23.98
CA THR A 138 5.84 2.94 -23.30
C THR A 138 6.80 2.00 -22.56
N LYS A 139 6.29 0.94 -21.92
CA LYS A 139 7.14 -0.10 -21.31
C LYS A 139 8.08 -0.74 -22.35
N GLU A 140 7.56 -1.06 -23.53
CA GLU A 140 8.36 -1.62 -24.63
C GLU A 140 9.41 -0.62 -25.14
N GLU A 141 9.01 0.63 -25.41
CA GLU A 141 9.89 1.69 -25.90
C GLU A 141 11.04 2.00 -24.93
N LEU A 142 10.75 1.99 -23.63
CA LEU A 142 11.74 2.21 -22.58
C LEU A 142 12.51 0.94 -22.19
N SER A 143 12.18 -0.21 -22.79
CA SER A 143 12.78 -1.50 -22.43
C SER A 143 12.64 -1.83 -20.93
N VAL A 144 11.49 -1.48 -20.34
CA VAL A 144 11.15 -1.88 -18.96
C VAL A 144 11.11 -3.41 -18.90
N PRO A 145 11.81 -4.06 -17.94
CA PRO A 145 11.86 -5.52 -17.89
C PRO A 145 10.47 -6.17 -17.89
N GLU A 146 10.27 -7.20 -18.71
CA GLU A 146 8.97 -7.90 -18.79
C GLU A 146 8.54 -8.49 -17.44
N SER A 147 9.50 -8.91 -16.62
CA SER A 147 9.27 -9.40 -15.25
C SER A 147 8.68 -8.34 -14.30
N MET A 148 8.68 -7.08 -14.70
CA MET A 148 8.15 -5.97 -13.94
C MET A 148 6.65 -5.79 -14.22
N GLU A 149 5.85 -6.63 -13.57
CA GLU A 149 4.39 -6.60 -13.62
C GLU A 149 3.81 -5.77 -12.47
N LEU A 150 2.67 -5.11 -12.68
CA LEU A 150 1.96 -4.37 -11.64
C LEU A 150 1.51 -5.34 -10.53
N LYS A 151 1.64 -4.91 -9.27
CA LYS A 151 1.23 -5.68 -8.09
C LYS A 151 0.38 -4.82 -7.17
N GLU A 152 -0.67 -5.39 -6.61
CA GLU A 152 -1.51 -4.71 -5.62
C GLU A 152 -0.69 -4.17 -4.44
N LEU A 153 -1.01 -2.94 -4.01
CA LEU A 153 -0.39 -2.33 -2.84
C LEU A 153 -0.48 -3.20 -1.58
N LYS A 154 -1.59 -3.94 -1.42
CA LYS A 154 -1.81 -4.86 -0.28
C LYS A 154 -0.68 -5.90 -0.15
N SER A 155 -0.02 -6.28 -1.26
CA SER A 155 1.12 -7.20 -1.26
C SER A 155 2.37 -6.64 -0.56
N TYR A 156 2.49 -5.32 -0.47
CA TYR A 156 3.62 -4.63 0.18
C TYR A 156 3.36 -4.23 1.63
N LYS A 157 2.23 -4.64 2.23
CA LYS A 157 1.80 -4.19 3.57
C LYS A 157 2.87 -4.32 4.67
N LYS A 158 3.73 -5.33 4.59
CA LYS A 158 4.83 -5.55 5.56
C LYS A 158 5.94 -4.49 5.49
N ASN A 159 6.01 -3.74 4.39
CA ASN A 159 6.98 -2.67 4.14
C ASN A 159 6.44 -1.29 4.51
N PHE A 160 5.18 -1.20 4.97
CA PHE A 160 4.56 0.07 5.35
C PHE A 160 5.08 0.55 6.70
N GLU A 161 5.52 1.81 6.73
CA GLU A 161 5.84 2.56 7.93
C GLU A 161 4.65 3.44 8.28
N TYR A 162 3.90 3.06 9.31
CA TYR A 162 2.73 3.82 9.77
C TYR A 162 3.16 5.09 10.52
N VAL A 163 2.59 6.21 10.11
CA VAL A 163 2.81 7.54 10.66
C VAL A 163 1.64 7.87 11.59
N LYS A 164 1.93 8.50 12.74
CA LYS A 164 0.94 8.92 13.73
C LYS A 164 0.61 10.39 13.59
#